data_AF-A0A811Z8X4-F1
#
_entry.id   AF-A0A811Z8X4-F1
#
_cell.length_a   1.000
_cell.length_b   1.000
_cell.length_c   1.000
_cell.angle_alpha   90.00
_cell.angle_beta   90.00
_cell.angle_gamma   90.00
#
_symmetry.space_group_name_H-M   'P 1'
#
loop_
_entity.id
_entity.type
_entity.pdbx_description
1 polymer ?
#
loop_
_entity_poly.entity_id
_entity_poly.type
_entity_poly.pdbx_seq_one_letter_code
_entity_poly.pdbx_strand_id
1 'polypeptide(L)' 'MAQFVHNFVEKAPVLLSMTRLSWFFQLISVEIPTTIQSLKKMVKSEALLNGLVATEVWMWFYVIEIIGKCDIAGYGV' A
#
# COMPACT_ATOMS: atom_id res chain seq x y z
N MET A 1 -25.01 5.28 31.76
CA MET A 1 -23.55 5.07 31.75
C MET A 1 -23.13 3.88 30.87
N ALA A 2 -23.83 2.73 30.93
CA ALA A 2 -23.53 1.56 30.09
C ALA A 2 -23.63 1.79 28.56
N GLN A 3 -24.62 2.56 28.09
CA GLN A 3 -24.76 2.86 26.65
C GLN A 3 -23.64 3.74 26.07
N PHE A 4 -23.03 4.60 26.90
CA PHE A 4 -21.92 5.45 26.48
C PHE A 4 -20.64 4.64 26.29
N VAL A 5 -20.36 3.70 27.20
CA VAL A 5 -19.22 2.78 27.10
C VAL A 5 -19.38 1.83 25.90
N HIS A 6 -20.59 1.33 25.67
CA HIS A 6 -20.90 0.52 24.48
C HIS A 6 -20.63 1.29 23.18
N ASN A 7 -21.14 2.51 23.06
CA ASN A 7 -20.93 3.36 21.89
C ASN A 7 -19.44 3.73 21.68
N PHE A 8 -18.68 3.86 22.77
CA PHE A 8 -17.24 4.10 22.69
C PHE A 8 -16.48 2.85 22.23
N VAL A 9 -16.83 1.67 22.74
CA VAL A 9 -16.27 0.37 22.33
C VAL A 9 -16.59 0.06 20.87
N GLU A 10 -17.77 0.43 20.40
CA GLU A 10 -18.22 0.16 19.03
C GLU A 10 -17.61 1.14 18.01
N LYS A 11 -17.38 2.41 18.40
CA LYS A 11 -16.75 3.43 17.55
C LYS A 11 -15.22 3.49 17.63
N ALA A 12 -14.60 3.00 18.71
CA ALA A 12 -13.15 2.94 18.86
C ALA A 12 -12.42 2.19 17.73
N PRO A 13 -12.86 1.00 17.26
CA PRO A 13 -12.16 0.31 16.19
C PRO A 13 -12.24 1.05 14.85
N VAL A 14 -13.34 1.76 14.58
CA VAL A 14 -13.54 2.58 13.37
C VAL A 14 -12.65 3.82 13.39
N LEU A 15 -12.49 4.46 14.53
CA LEU A 15 -11.58 5.60 14.68
C LEU A 15 -10.12 5.17 14.55
N LEU A 16 -9.77 3.98 15.06
CA LEU A 16 -8.43 3.43 14.94
C LEU A 16 -8.11 3.03 13.49
N SER A 17 -9.07 2.45 12.75
CA SER A 17 -8.89 2.15 11.32
C SER A 17 -8.79 3.43 10.46
N MET A 18 -9.62 4.45 10.72
CA MET A 18 -9.54 5.74 10.03
C MET A 18 -8.21 6.45 10.29
N THR A 19 -7.73 6.45 11.54
CA THR A 19 -6.44 7.05 11.89
C THR A 19 -5.28 6.32 11.21
N ARG A 20 -5.33 4.99 11.13
CA ARG A 20 -4.32 4.18 10.43
C ARG A 20 -4.32 4.43 8.92
N LEU A 21 -5.49 4.56 8.30
CA LEU A 21 -5.60 4.91 6.88
C LEU A 21 -5.07 6.33 6.64
N SER A 22 -5.41 7.29 7.49
CA SER A 22 -4.90 8.66 7.40
C SER A 22 -3.36 8.71 7.48
N TRP A 23 -2.78 7.98 8.43
CA TRP A 23 -1.32 7.89 8.55
C TRP A 23 -0.69 7.22 7.32
N PHE A 24 -1.32 6.17 6.78
CA PHE A 24 -0.87 5.49 5.57
C PHE A 24 -0.88 6.41 4.34
N PHE A 25 -1.95 7.20 4.14
CA PHE A 25 -2.01 8.18 3.06
C PHE A 25 -0.97 9.29 3.21
N GLN A 26 -0.70 9.72 4.45
CA GLN A 26 0.31 10.74 4.72
C GLN A 26 1.73 10.24 4.45
N LEU A 27 2.03 8.98 4.83
CA LEU A 27 3.28 8.30 4.51
C LEU A 27 3.52 8.24 2.99
N ILE A 28 2.51 7.82 2.22
CA ILE A 28 2.61 7.69 0.77
C ILE A 28 2.82 9.03 0.08
N SER A 29 2.10 10.07 0.51
CA SER A 29 2.07 11.34 -0.21
C SER A 29 3.32 12.18 0.03
N VAL A 30 4.00 12.02 1.17
CA VAL A 30 5.07 12.92 1.61
C VAL A 30 6.43 12.24 1.69
N GLU A 31 6.52 11.07 2.32
CA GLU A 31 7.82 10.45 2.64
C GLU A 31 8.36 9.58 1.49
N ILE A 32 7.49 8.85 0.80
CA ILE A 32 7.87 8.01 -0.35
C ILE A 32 8.48 8.83 -1.51
N PRO A 33 7.87 9.93 -2.00
CA PRO A 33 8.48 10.69 -3.11
C PRO A 33 9.81 11.33 -2.72
N THR A 34 9.96 11.76 -1.48
CA THR A 34 11.19 12.39 -0.97
C THR A 34 12.34 11.37 -0.90
N THR A 35 12.06 10.15 -0.44
CA THR A 35 13.05 9.05 -0.36
C THR A 35 13.38 8.45 -1.73
N ILE A 36 12.42 8.38 -2.65
CA ILE A 36 12.68 7.97 -4.04
C ILE A 36 13.58 8.99 -4.75
N GLN A 37 13.37 10.29 -4.53
CA GLN A 37 14.23 11.33 -5.10
C GLN A 37 15.66 11.27 -4.57
N SER A 38 15.86 10.94 -3.29
CA SER A 38 17.21 10.76 -2.75
C SER A 38 17.87 9.47 -3.24
N LEU A 39 17.11 8.37 -3.35
CA LEU A 39 17.57 7.13 -3.97
C LEU A 39 17.98 7.33 -5.43
N LYS A 40 17.22 8.10 -6.22
CA LYS A 40 17.55 8.43 -7.60
C LYS A 40 18.85 9.24 -7.72
N LYS A 41 19.19 10.03 -6.70
CA LYS A 41 20.47 10.76 -6.63
C LYS A 41 21.64 9.88 -6.21
N MET A 42 21.40 8.88 -5.36
CA MET A 42 22.43 7.94 -4.89
C MET A 42 22.73 6.83 -5.91
N VAL A 43 21.70 6.34 -6.59
CA VAL A 43 21.81 5.31 -7.62
C VAL A 43 22.17 6.00 -8.95
N LYS A 44 23.47 6.11 -9.24
CA LYS A 44 24.00 6.61 -10.53
C LYS A 44 23.76 5.65 -11.70
N SER A 45 23.37 4.41 -11.41
CA SER A 45 23.21 3.36 -12.40
C SER A 45 21.77 3.34 -12.92
N GLU A 46 21.50 4.00 -14.04
CA GLU A 46 20.19 3.96 -14.72
C GLU A 46 19.70 2.53 -14.94
N ALA A 47 20.61 1.56 -15.13
CA ALA A 47 20.29 0.15 -15.25
C ALA A 47 19.55 -0.44 -14.04
N LEU A 48 19.88 0.01 -12.81
CA LEU A 48 19.21 -0.46 -11.59
C LEU A 48 17.81 0.14 -11.45
N LEU A 49 17.64 1.42 -11.79
CA LEU A 49 16.33 2.07 -11.79
C LEU A 49 15.41 1.47 -12.87
N ASN A 50 15.95 1.26 -14.08
CA ASN A 50 15.20 0.60 -15.15
C ASN A 50 14.88 -0.86 -14.80
N GLY A 51 15.78 -1.58 -14.14
CA GLY A 51 15.52 -2.92 -13.62
C GLY A 51 14.41 -2.94 -12.57
N LEU A 52 14.43 -1.99 -11.64
CA LEU A 52 13.38 -1.86 -10.61
C LEU A 52 12.01 -1.54 -11.24
N VAL A 53 11.97 -0.59 -12.17
CA VAL A 53 10.74 -0.24 -12.92
C VAL A 53 10.25 -1.45 -13.73
N ALA A 54 11.15 -2.22 -14.36
CA ALA A 54 10.77 -3.42 -15.09
C ALA A 54 10.16 -4.48 -14.16
N THR A 55 10.71 -4.67 -12.96
CA THR A 55 10.12 -5.58 -11.97
C THR A 55 8.78 -5.09 -11.43
N GLU A 56 8.61 -3.77 -11.27
CA GLU A 56 7.34 -3.15 -10.85
C GLU A 56 6.24 -3.36 -11.91
N VAL A 57 6.56 -3.09 -13.17
CA VAL A 57 5.63 -3.34 -14.29
C VAL A 57 5.28 -4.82 -14.38
N TRP A 58 6.24 -5.72 -14.19
CA TRP A 58 5.99 -7.17 -14.23
C TRP A 58 5.07 -7.64 -13.09
N MET A 59 5.27 -7.10 -11.87
CA MET A 59 4.34 -7.35 -10.77
C MET A 59 2.94 -6.78 -11.04
N TRP A 60 2.82 -5.62 -11.71
CA TRP A 60 1.51 -5.07 -12.06
C TRP A 60 0.74 -5.99 -13.02
N PHE A 61 1.42 -6.57 -14.01
CA PHE A 61 0.81 -7.58 -14.88
C PHE A 61 0.29 -8.78 -14.09
N TYR A 62 1.03 -9.24 -13.08
CA TYR A 62 0.61 -10.31 -12.19
C TYR A 62 -0.63 -9.94 -11.36
N VAL A 63 -0.70 -8.70 -10.87
CA VAL A 63 -1.88 -8.19 -10.14
C VAL A 63 -3.11 -8.11 -11.05
N ILE A 64 -2.95 -7.67 -12.31
CA ILE A 64 -4.04 -7.70 -13.30
C ILE A 64 -4.52 -9.13 -13.54
N GLU A 65 -3.61 -10.10 -13.62
CA GLU A 65 -3.98 -11.50 -13.80
C GLU A 65 -4.78 -12.04 -12.60
N ILE A 66 -4.40 -11.69 -11.37
CA ILE A 66 -5.13 -12.06 -10.15
C ILE A 66 -6.54 -11.44 -10.14
N ILE A 67 -6.67 -10.16 -10.51
CA ILE A 67 -7.97 -9.48 -10.58
C ILE A 67 -8.84 -10.08 -11.70
N GLY A 68 -8.26 -10.40 -12.85
CA GLY A 68 -8.96 -11.01 -13.99
C GLY A 68 -9.45 -12.42 -13.72
N LYS A 69 -8.73 -13.21 -12.92
CA LYS A 69 -9.15 -14.53 -12.44
C LYS A 69 -10.04 -14.45 -11.19
N CYS A 70 -10.14 -13.27 -10.55
CA CYS A 70 -10.83 -13.04 -9.28
C CYS A 70 -10.42 -14.04 -8.18
N ASP A 71 -9.19 -14.56 -8.26
CA ASP A 71 -8.70 -15.63 -7.41
C ASP A 71 -7.28 -15.30 -6.94
N ILE A 72 -7.14 -15.08 -5.64
CA ILE A 72 -5.88 -14.66 -4.99
C ILE A 72 -4.90 -15.85 -4.91
N ALA A 73 -5.41 -17.08 -5.01
CA ALA A 73 -4.64 -18.31 -4.97
C ALA A 73 -5.18 -19.26 -6.04
N GLY A 74 -4.57 -19.27 -7.22
CA GLY A 74 -5.03 -19.98 -8.42
C GLY A 74 -5.28 -21.49 -8.26
N TYR A 75 -6.42 -21.82 -7.66
CA TYR A 75 -7.01 -23.15 -7.52
C TYR A 75 -8.53 -23.02 -7.39
N GLY A 76 -9.16 -22.36 -8.38
CA GLY A 76 -10.54 -22.63 -8.73
C GLY A 76 -10.65 -23.97 -9.49
N VAL A 77 -10.62 -25.08 -8.75
CA VAL A 77 -11.15 -26.38 -9.20
C VAL A 77 -12.62 -26.49 -8.84
#